data_AF-A0A921ND00-F1
#
_entry.id   AF-A0A921ND00-F1
#
_cell.length_a   1.000
_cell.length_b   1.000
_cell.length_c   1.000
_cell.angle_alpha   90.00
_cell.angle_beta   90.00
_cell.angle_gamma   90.00
#
_symmetry.space_group_name_H-M   'P 1'
#
loop_
_entity.id
_entity.type
_entity.pdbx_description
1 polymer ?
#
loop_
_entity_poly.entity_id
_entity_poly.type
_entity_poly.pdbx_seq_one_letter_code
_entity_poly.pdbx_strand_id
1 'polypeptide(L)'
;MENRQLLQLYYPSGALKYEGETKKNEFGHDVYDGFGKLYDEEGHLLYEGEFVDQAKQGEGKMYLKGQLRYSGQFARNQKHGQGEFYQGDFLRYRGSFVNDQMDGYGELFYANTTQIYYKGEFVQGMRKGKGTMYYPSGRVMYEGEFMWQNRQGFGRLYEDDDASTLLYEGYYFDDARHGKGTLYEHGVKVAEGQFKDNVMTGAGVLFYPSGAIKYEGAIAQGVAHGRGDYYTEDGKKIYSGEFVHGERMRITKEVEAEIAKLRTELAGLIGLEDVKREVNQLINFIKMQGVRVDFGLASFPMTYHLVFTGNPGTGKTTVARLIGQLYKHLGVLSSGHFVETDRAGLVAGYVGQTALKVQDVVKKATGGVLFIDEAYALVNDQNDAFGQEAIDSLLKAMEDLRDDLVIIVAGYEERMEAFLQANPGFKSRFNRFIAFPNYNHEELYAIFERLCAQNDYTYDENFKVALKQAIGKLAIETTPNFSNGRYVRNIFEKLVTMQSNRLADTQQLTKEMVMTLTLEDLKAAEALQLFERTY
;
A
#
# COMPACT_ATOMS: atom_id res chain seq x y z
N MET A 1 -59.64 -38.23 -30.09
CA MET A 1 -59.85 -39.21 -29.01
C MET A 1 -58.76 -40.24 -29.19
N GLU A 2 -57.68 -40.14 -28.41
CA GLU A 2 -56.57 -41.09 -28.54
C GLU A 2 -57.06 -42.48 -28.08
N ASN A 3 -56.83 -43.50 -28.90
CA ASN A 3 -57.20 -44.90 -28.65
C ASN A 3 -56.33 -45.49 -27.52
N ARG A 4 -56.53 -45.03 -26.29
CA ARG A 4 -55.87 -45.60 -25.12
C ARG A 4 -56.60 -46.85 -24.64
N GLN A 5 -55.84 -47.88 -24.27
CA GLN A 5 -56.34 -49.11 -23.67
C GLN A 5 -55.57 -49.43 -22.40
N LEU A 6 -56.27 -49.86 -21.36
CA LEU A 6 -55.65 -50.38 -20.14
C LEU A 6 -55.14 -51.79 -20.39
N LEU A 7 -53.83 -52.00 -20.24
CA LEU A 7 -53.18 -53.30 -20.42
C LEU A 7 -52.24 -53.63 -19.26
N GLN A 8 -52.05 -54.92 -19.05
CA GLN A 8 -50.94 -55.48 -18.27
C GLN A 8 -49.96 -56.14 -19.24
N LEU A 9 -48.70 -55.72 -19.19
CA LEU A 9 -47.61 -56.24 -20.01
C LEU A 9 -46.63 -56.97 -19.09
N TYR A 10 -46.09 -58.10 -19.55
CA TYR A 10 -45.24 -58.99 -18.75
C TYR A 10 -43.87 -59.17 -19.38
N TYR A 11 -42.86 -59.42 -18.56
CA TYR A 11 -41.54 -59.89 -19.00
C TYR A 11 -41.64 -61.34 -19.51
N PRO A 12 -40.65 -61.83 -20.29
CA PRO A 12 -40.57 -63.24 -20.70
C PRO A 12 -40.58 -64.22 -19.51
N SER A 13 -40.11 -63.79 -18.34
CA SER A 13 -40.16 -64.55 -17.09
C SER A 13 -41.57 -64.72 -16.52
N GLY A 14 -42.56 -63.99 -17.03
CA GLY A 14 -43.92 -63.92 -16.51
C GLY A 14 -44.13 -62.85 -15.43
N ALA A 15 -43.07 -62.12 -15.02
CA ALA A 15 -43.19 -61.00 -14.08
C ALA A 15 -43.95 -59.82 -14.70
N LEU A 16 -44.79 -59.12 -13.93
CA LEU A 16 -45.49 -57.92 -14.38
C LEU A 16 -44.45 -56.84 -14.72
N LYS A 17 -44.48 -56.32 -15.95
CA LYS A 17 -43.60 -55.25 -16.43
C LYS A 17 -44.26 -53.89 -16.33
N TYR A 18 -45.50 -53.78 -16.80
CA TYR A 18 -46.24 -52.53 -16.86
C TYR A 18 -47.72 -52.78 -16.66
N GLU A 19 -48.39 -51.92 -15.89
CA GLU A 19 -49.86 -51.84 -15.84
C GLU A 19 -50.29 -50.38 -16.04
N GLY A 20 -51.18 -50.11 -16.99
CA GLY A 20 -51.63 -48.75 -17.25
C GLY A 20 -52.15 -48.53 -18.67
N GLU A 21 -52.31 -47.26 -19.02
CA GLU A 21 -52.78 -46.82 -20.33
C GLU A 21 -51.71 -47.03 -21.42
N THR A 22 -52.12 -47.60 -22.53
CA THR A 22 -51.27 -47.87 -23.69
C THR A 22 -51.93 -47.38 -24.96
N LYS A 23 -51.14 -46.99 -25.95
CA LYS A 23 -51.61 -46.77 -27.33
C LYS A 23 -50.80 -47.62 -28.30
N LYS A 24 -51.33 -47.85 -29.50
CA LYS A 24 -50.59 -48.46 -30.60
C LYS A 24 -49.70 -47.41 -31.28
N ASN A 25 -48.42 -47.70 -31.45
CA ASN A 25 -47.54 -46.87 -32.28
C ASN A 25 -47.75 -47.14 -33.78
N GLU A 26 -46.98 -46.46 -34.64
CA GLU A 26 -47.04 -46.60 -36.10
C GLU A 26 -46.77 -48.03 -36.62
N PHE A 27 -46.16 -48.89 -35.81
CA PHE A 27 -45.86 -50.29 -36.13
C PHE A 27 -46.86 -51.28 -35.51
N GLY A 28 -47.92 -50.79 -34.84
CA GLY A 28 -48.91 -51.63 -34.17
C GLY A 28 -48.43 -52.27 -32.86
N HIS A 29 -47.30 -51.82 -32.31
CA HIS A 29 -46.82 -52.24 -30.99
C HIS A 29 -47.46 -51.40 -29.90
N ASP A 30 -47.76 -52.02 -28.75
CA ASP A 30 -48.25 -51.30 -27.57
C ASP A 30 -47.12 -50.48 -26.95
N VAL A 31 -47.36 -49.19 -26.75
CA VAL A 31 -46.45 -48.25 -26.10
C VAL A 31 -47.13 -47.60 -24.91
N TYR A 32 -46.36 -47.33 -23.84
CA TYR A 32 -46.88 -46.68 -22.64
C TYR A 32 -47.30 -45.24 -23.00
N ASP A 33 -48.57 -44.91 -22.78
CA ASP A 33 -49.11 -43.58 -23.10
C ASP A 33 -50.33 -43.28 -22.23
N GLY A 34 -50.20 -42.28 -21.36
CA GLY A 34 -51.13 -42.01 -20.27
C GLY A 34 -50.58 -42.46 -18.91
N PHE A 35 -51.46 -42.65 -17.92
CA PHE A 35 -51.03 -43.03 -16.57
C PHE A 35 -50.74 -44.53 -16.45
N GLY A 36 -49.64 -44.88 -15.77
CA GLY A 36 -49.34 -46.28 -15.47
C GLY A 36 -48.21 -46.48 -14.46
N LYS A 37 -47.95 -47.75 -14.16
CA LYS A 37 -46.91 -48.23 -13.26
C LYS A 37 -45.97 -49.19 -13.99
N LEU A 38 -44.68 -48.99 -13.80
CA LEU A 38 -43.59 -49.77 -14.40
C LEU A 38 -42.82 -50.50 -13.29
N TYR A 39 -42.51 -51.77 -13.51
CA TYR A 39 -41.86 -52.66 -12.54
C TYR A 39 -40.58 -53.28 -13.13
N ASP A 40 -39.64 -53.66 -12.26
CA ASP A 40 -38.49 -54.51 -12.64
C ASP A 40 -38.87 -56.00 -12.70
N GLU A 41 -37.94 -56.87 -13.10
CA GLU A 41 -38.19 -58.32 -13.17
C GLU A 41 -38.38 -58.99 -11.80
N GLU A 42 -37.93 -58.33 -10.72
CA GLU A 42 -38.13 -58.78 -9.34
C GLU A 42 -39.50 -58.34 -8.78
N GLY A 43 -40.25 -57.55 -9.54
CA GLY A 43 -41.57 -57.03 -9.17
C GLY A 43 -41.53 -55.74 -8.34
N HIS A 44 -40.36 -55.10 -8.17
CA HIS A 44 -40.29 -53.80 -7.51
C HIS A 44 -40.78 -52.72 -8.46
N LEU A 45 -41.59 -51.79 -7.92
CA LEU A 45 -41.99 -50.60 -8.64
C LEU A 45 -40.76 -49.76 -8.99
N LEU A 46 -40.67 -49.31 -10.25
CA LEU A 46 -39.63 -48.43 -10.79
C LEU A 46 -40.18 -47.02 -11.05
N TYR A 47 -41.42 -46.93 -11.52
CA TYR A 47 -42.07 -45.66 -11.81
C TYR A 47 -43.59 -45.77 -11.75
N GLU A 48 -44.24 -44.70 -11.32
CA GLU A 48 -45.69 -44.50 -11.30
C GLU A 48 -45.96 -43.07 -11.76
N GLY A 49 -46.71 -42.89 -12.85
CA GLY A 49 -47.01 -41.55 -13.37
C GLY A 49 -47.42 -41.55 -14.83
N GLU A 50 -47.34 -40.37 -15.44
CA GLU A 50 -47.66 -40.18 -16.85
C GLU A 50 -46.53 -40.67 -17.77
N PHE A 51 -46.93 -41.21 -18.92
CA PHE A 51 -46.08 -41.58 -20.05
C PHE A 51 -46.59 -40.93 -21.34
N VAL A 52 -45.66 -40.56 -22.22
CA VAL A 52 -45.95 -40.19 -23.61
C VAL A 52 -44.97 -40.95 -24.49
N ASP A 53 -45.50 -41.82 -25.37
CA ASP A 53 -44.69 -42.62 -26.29
C ASP A 53 -43.51 -43.37 -25.60
N GLN A 54 -43.82 -44.14 -24.56
CA GLN A 54 -42.88 -44.86 -23.66
C GLN A 54 -42.00 -44.00 -22.75
N ALA A 55 -41.93 -42.69 -22.97
CA ALA A 55 -41.12 -41.82 -22.13
C ALA A 55 -41.90 -41.31 -20.92
N LYS A 56 -41.28 -41.31 -19.74
CA LYS A 56 -41.84 -40.66 -18.54
C LYS A 56 -41.99 -39.17 -18.83
N GLN A 57 -43.16 -38.63 -18.55
CA GLN A 57 -43.56 -37.27 -18.82
C GLN A 57 -44.46 -36.79 -17.67
N GLY A 58 -44.61 -35.48 -17.47
CA GLY A 58 -45.57 -34.94 -16.50
C GLY A 58 -45.23 -35.30 -15.06
N GLU A 59 -46.24 -35.36 -14.19
CA GLU A 59 -46.04 -35.72 -12.78
C GLU A 59 -45.84 -37.23 -12.60
N GLY A 60 -44.87 -37.61 -11.78
CA GLY A 60 -44.60 -39.01 -11.49
C GLY A 60 -43.72 -39.25 -10.27
N LYS A 61 -43.66 -40.51 -9.86
CA LYS A 61 -42.82 -41.02 -8.79
C LYS A 61 -41.88 -42.07 -9.35
N MET A 62 -40.59 -41.93 -9.06
CA MET A 62 -39.55 -42.88 -9.41
C MET A 62 -39.03 -43.57 -8.16
N TYR A 63 -38.83 -44.88 -8.27
CA TYR A 63 -38.42 -45.75 -7.20
C TYR A 63 -37.14 -46.50 -7.59
N LEU A 64 -36.31 -46.84 -6.59
CA LEU A 64 -35.13 -47.69 -6.77
C LEU A 64 -35.18 -48.78 -5.72
N LYS A 65 -35.26 -50.05 -6.16
CA LYS A 65 -35.47 -51.22 -5.28
C LYS A 65 -36.68 -51.04 -4.35
N GLY A 66 -37.78 -50.54 -4.91
CA GLY A 66 -39.03 -50.26 -4.18
C GLY A 66 -39.02 -49.03 -3.27
N GLN A 67 -37.89 -48.34 -3.08
CA GLN A 67 -37.81 -47.12 -2.27
C GLN A 67 -38.01 -45.87 -3.12
N LEU A 68 -38.83 -44.93 -2.67
CA LEU A 68 -39.05 -43.66 -3.37
C LEU A 68 -37.72 -42.90 -3.50
N ARG A 69 -37.40 -42.48 -4.72
CA ARG A 69 -36.18 -41.70 -5.04
C ARG A 69 -36.48 -40.32 -5.56
N TYR A 70 -37.58 -40.17 -6.28
CA TYR A 70 -37.99 -38.88 -6.79
C TYR A 70 -39.51 -38.81 -6.91
N SER A 71 -40.08 -37.66 -6.56
CA SER A 71 -41.49 -37.34 -6.78
C SER A 71 -41.55 -35.95 -7.41
N GLY A 72 -42.11 -35.84 -8.60
CA GLY A 72 -42.25 -34.56 -9.29
C GLY A 72 -42.31 -34.71 -10.80
N GLN A 73 -41.92 -33.65 -11.49
CA GLN A 73 -42.09 -33.55 -12.93
C GLN A 73 -41.00 -34.29 -13.72
N PHE A 74 -41.41 -34.83 -14.87
CA PHE A 74 -40.57 -35.53 -15.84
C PHE A 74 -40.75 -34.92 -17.23
N ALA A 75 -39.65 -34.86 -17.98
CA ALA A 75 -39.68 -34.58 -19.41
C ALA A 75 -38.75 -35.56 -20.11
N ARG A 76 -39.30 -36.37 -21.05
CA ARG A 76 -38.53 -37.34 -21.85
C ARG A 76 -37.60 -38.23 -21.00
N ASN A 77 -38.15 -38.87 -19.97
CA ASN A 77 -37.45 -39.74 -19.01
C ASN A 77 -36.53 -39.05 -17.99
N GLN A 78 -36.33 -37.74 -18.07
CA GLN A 78 -35.45 -36.99 -17.16
C GLN A 78 -36.27 -36.21 -16.15
N LYS A 79 -35.76 -36.05 -14.92
CA LYS A 79 -36.35 -35.14 -13.93
C LYS A 79 -36.30 -33.72 -14.48
N HIS A 80 -37.43 -33.04 -14.45
CA HIS A 80 -37.60 -31.70 -14.97
C HIS A 80 -38.57 -30.93 -14.08
N GLY A 81 -38.56 -29.59 -14.11
CA GLY A 81 -39.53 -28.79 -13.36
C GLY A 81 -39.42 -28.99 -11.84
N GLN A 82 -40.53 -28.90 -11.11
CA GLN A 82 -40.49 -29.05 -9.64
C GLN A 82 -40.46 -30.52 -9.22
N GLY A 83 -39.66 -30.83 -8.20
CA GLY A 83 -39.65 -32.16 -7.62
C GLY A 83 -38.92 -32.27 -6.29
N GLU A 84 -39.05 -33.44 -5.69
CA GLU A 84 -38.44 -33.85 -4.44
C GLU A 84 -37.58 -35.08 -4.68
N PHE A 85 -36.32 -35.03 -4.26
CA PHE A 85 -35.36 -36.12 -4.37
C PHE A 85 -35.02 -36.69 -2.99
N TYR A 86 -35.04 -38.03 -2.89
CA TYR A 86 -34.95 -38.77 -1.63
C TYR A 86 -33.70 -39.66 -1.59
N GLN A 87 -33.08 -39.71 -0.41
CA GLN A 87 -31.97 -40.60 -0.09
C GLN A 87 -32.35 -41.48 1.11
N GLY A 88 -32.76 -42.72 0.83
CA GLY A 88 -33.44 -43.54 1.82
C GLY A 88 -34.79 -42.91 2.18
N ASP A 89 -35.10 -42.85 3.47
CA ASP A 89 -36.36 -42.27 3.95
C ASP A 89 -36.32 -40.74 4.11
N PHE A 90 -35.20 -40.11 3.74
CA PHE A 90 -34.96 -38.68 3.97
C PHE A 90 -35.01 -37.86 2.67
N LEU A 91 -35.74 -36.75 2.71
CA LEU A 91 -35.73 -35.73 1.67
C LEU A 91 -34.33 -35.12 1.60
N ARG A 92 -33.69 -35.20 0.44
CA ARG A 92 -32.35 -34.65 0.22
C ARG A 92 -32.42 -33.30 -0.49
N TYR A 93 -33.33 -33.14 -1.44
CA TYR A 93 -33.51 -31.89 -2.17
C TYR A 93 -34.97 -31.69 -2.57
N ARG A 94 -35.46 -30.45 -2.50
CA ARG A 94 -36.74 -30.03 -3.06
C ARG A 94 -36.53 -28.76 -3.88
N GLY A 95 -36.95 -28.77 -5.13
CA GLY A 95 -36.83 -27.59 -5.99
C GLY A 95 -36.87 -27.94 -7.47
N SER A 96 -36.32 -27.03 -8.27
CA SER A 96 -36.31 -27.13 -9.72
C SER A 96 -35.24 -28.09 -10.26
N PHE A 97 -35.59 -28.85 -11.29
CA PHE A 97 -34.71 -29.74 -12.03
C PHE A 97 -34.72 -29.41 -13.53
N VAL A 98 -33.58 -29.56 -14.17
CA VAL A 98 -33.44 -29.58 -15.63
C VAL A 98 -32.49 -30.70 -16.02
N ASN A 99 -32.94 -31.62 -16.88
CA ASN A 99 -32.14 -32.74 -17.39
C ASN A 99 -31.44 -33.53 -16.27
N ASP A 100 -32.21 -33.95 -15.27
CA ASP A 100 -31.75 -34.67 -14.06
C ASP A 100 -30.90 -33.89 -13.05
N GLN A 101 -30.51 -32.65 -13.35
CA GLN A 101 -29.69 -31.81 -12.48
C GLN A 101 -30.54 -30.79 -11.71
N MET A 102 -30.13 -30.44 -10.49
CA MET A 102 -30.73 -29.35 -9.75
C MET A 102 -30.42 -28.05 -10.49
N ASP A 103 -31.45 -27.33 -10.92
CA ASP A 103 -31.29 -26.14 -11.75
C ASP A 103 -32.45 -25.17 -11.50
N GLY A 104 -32.13 -23.97 -11.02
CA GLY A 104 -33.08 -23.02 -10.46
C GLY A 104 -33.07 -23.01 -8.93
N TYR A 105 -34.13 -22.49 -8.33
CA TYR A 105 -34.23 -22.34 -6.88
C TYR A 105 -34.60 -23.66 -6.19
N GLY A 106 -33.97 -23.95 -5.05
CA GLY A 106 -34.30 -25.13 -4.25
C GLY A 106 -33.74 -25.12 -2.83
N GLU A 107 -34.18 -26.12 -2.07
CA GLU A 107 -33.79 -26.41 -0.69
C GLU A 107 -33.05 -27.76 -0.67
N LEU A 108 -31.81 -27.74 -0.19
CA LEU A 108 -30.96 -28.90 0.02
C LEU A 108 -30.88 -29.17 1.52
N PHE A 109 -31.14 -30.41 1.94
CA PHE A 109 -31.25 -30.81 3.35
C PHE A 109 -30.00 -31.56 3.80
N TYR A 110 -29.61 -31.45 5.08
CA TYR A 110 -28.56 -32.28 5.67
C TYR A 110 -28.89 -33.77 5.56
N ALA A 111 -27.87 -34.61 5.33
CA ALA A 111 -28.05 -36.05 5.13
C ALA A 111 -28.68 -36.69 6.37
N ASN A 112 -29.69 -37.54 6.16
CA ASN A 112 -30.42 -38.25 7.22
C ASN A 112 -31.11 -37.33 8.25
N THR A 113 -31.47 -36.11 7.86
CA THR A 113 -32.20 -35.17 8.72
C THR A 113 -33.28 -34.45 7.93
N THR A 114 -34.14 -33.71 8.63
CA THR A 114 -35.11 -32.78 8.02
C THR A 114 -34.61 -31.33 8.01
N GLN A 115 -33.35 -31.09 8.41
CA GLN A 115 -32.81 -29.74 8.52
C GLN A 115 -32.27 -29.26 7.18
N ILE A 116 -32.61 -28.03 6.81
CA ILE A 116 -32.11 -27.38 5.60
C ILE A 116 -30.61 -27.11 5.79
N TYR A 117 -29.81 -27.47 4.80
CA TYR A 117 -28.39 -27.12 4.71
C TYR A 117 -28.19 -25.86 3.87
N TYR A 118 -28.89 -25.77 2.73
CA TYR A 118 -28.80 -24.64 1.82
C TYR A 118 -30.16 -24.36 1.16
N LYS A 119 -30.46 -23.08 0.98
CA LYS A 119 -31.61 -22.60 0.22
C LYS A 119 -31.16 -21.52 -0.74
N GLY A 120 -31.38 -21.70 -2.03
CA GLY A 120 -30.93 -20.73 -3.03
C GLY A 120 -30.93 -21.29 -4.45
N GLU A 121 -30.23 -20.56 -5.31
CA GLU A 121 -30.09 -20.89 -6.73
C GLU A 121 -29.06 -22.01 -6.97
N PHE A 122 -29.36 -22.86 -7.94
CA PHE A 122 -28.52 -23.93 -8.47
C PHE A 122 -28.41 -23.80 -9.99
N VAL A 123 -27.24 -24.16 -10.53
CA VAL A 123 -27.04 -24.39 -11.96
C VAL A 123 -26.22 -25.66 -12.11
N GLN A 124 -26.72 -26.62 -12.88
CA GLN A 124 -26.06 -27.92 -13.10
C GLN A 124 -25.66 -28.65 -11.79
N GLY A 125 -26.52 -28.60 -10.77
CA GLY A 125 -26.25 -29.21 -9.46
C GLY A 125 -25.30 -28.42 -8.55
N MET A 126 -24.77 -27.28 -9.00
CA MET A 126 -23.86 -26.43 -8.22
C MET A 126 -24.57 -25.18 -7.71
N ARG A 127 -24.30 -24.78 -6.48
CA ARG A 127 -24.78 -23.50 -5.94
C ARG A 127 -24.23 -22.34 -6.77
N LYS A 128 -25.09 -21.41 -7.14
CA LYS A 128 -24.76 -20.20 -7.90
C LYS A 128 -25.71 -19.09 -7.47
N GLY A 129 -25.29 -17.83 -7.56
CA GLY A 129 -26.17 -16.69 -7.27
C GLY A 129 -26.43 -16.55 -5.77
N LYS A 130 -27.59 -16.01 -5.40
CA LYS A 130 -27.90 -15.75 -3.98
C LYS A 130 -28.37 -17.03 -3.28
N GLY A 131 -27.89 -17.22 -2.05
CA GLY A 131 -28.31 -18.33 -1.22
C GLY A 131 -28.04 -18.12 0.26
N THR A 132 -28.65 -18.99 1.06
CA THR A 132 -28.51 -19.04 2.51
C THR A 132 -28.07 -20.44 2.91
N MET A 133 -26.98 -20.55 3.66
CA MET A 133 -26.57 -21.78 4.35
C MET A 133 -26.99 -21.73 5.81
N TYR A 134 -27.29 -22.90 6.37
CA TYR A 134 -27.76 -23.04 7.74
C TYR A 134 -26.89 -24.02 8.52
N TYR A 135 -26.71 -23.78 9.81
CA TYR A 135 -26.17 -24.75 10.75
C TYR A 135 -27.15 -25.91 10.97
N PRO A 136 -26.70 -27.07 11.50
CA PRO A 136 -27.59 -28.16 11.89
C PRO A 136 -28.65 -27.74 12.94
N SER A 137 -28.39 -26.68 13.70
CA SER A 137 -29.33 -26.04 14.61
C SER A 137 -30.53 -25.38 13.90
N GLY A 138 -30.46 -25.20 12.57
CA GLY A 138 -31.42 -24.47 11.74
C GLY A 138 -31.16 -22.96 11.69
N ARG A 139 -30.13 -22.47 12.39
CA ARG A 139 -29.72 -21.06 12.39
C ARG A 139 -28.98 -20.72 11.10
N VAL A 140 -29.08 -19.47 10.66
CA VAL A 140 -28.36 -19.00 9.48
C VAL A 140 -26.86 -19.05 9.78
N MET A 141 -26.11 -19.71 8.91
CA MET A 141 -24.65 -19.74 8.93
C MET A 141 -24.09 -18.64 8.03
N TYR A 142 -24.61 -18.56 6.81
CA TYR A 142 -24.14 -17.62 5.81
C TYR A 142 -25.28 -17.20 4.90
N GLU A 143 -25.33 -15.92 4.55
CA GLU A 143 -26.20 -15.36 3.53
C GLU A 143 -25.35 -14.57 2.53
N GLY A 144 -25.42 -14.90 1.25
CA GLY A 144 -24.64 -14.19 0.25
C GLY A 144 -24.64 -14.84 -1.12
N GLU A 145 -23.64 -14.46 -1.90
CA GLU A 145 -23.46 -14.94 -3.26
C GLU A 145 -22.57 -16.20 -3.33
N PHE A 146 -22.90 -17.08 -4.26
CA PHE A 146 -22.20 -18.32 -4.54
C PHE A 146 -21.83 -18.40 -6.01
N MET A 147 -20.72 -19.07 -6.30
CA MET A 147 -20.35 -19.45 -7.65
C MET A 147 -19.64 -20.79 -7.59
N TRP A 148 -20.15 -21.76 -8.37
CA TRP A 148 -19.59 -23.11 -8.46
C TRP A 148 -19.38 -23.76 -7.09
N GLN A 149 -20.42 -23.74 -6.24
CA GLN A 149 -20.42 -24.21 -4.85
C GLN A 149 -19.78 -23.29 -3.82
N ASN A 150 -18.83 -22.44 -4.18
CA ASN A 150 -18.04 -21.70 -3.19
C ASN A 150 -18.65 -20.31 -2.95
N ARG A 151 -18.45 -19.75 -1.74
CA ARG A 151 -18.86 -18.38 -1.45
C ARG A 151 -18.05 -17.42 -2.32
N GLN A 152 -18.73 -16.52 -3.02
CA GLN A 152 -18.10 -15.58 -3.93
C GLN A 152 -18.94 -14.32 -4.03
N GLY A 153 -18.32 -13.14 -3.99
CA GLY A 153 -19.04 -11.87 -3.94
C GLY A 153 -19.38 -11.48 -2.50
N PHE A 154 -20.38 -10.61 -2.31
CA PHE A 154 -20.70 -10.09 -0.99
C PHE A 154 -21.53 -11.10 -0.16
N GLY A 155 -21.24 -11.19 1.14
CA GLY A 155 -22.03 -12.02 2.05
C GLY A 155 -21.79 -11.73 3.53
N ARG A 156 -22.64 -12.33 4.35
CA ARG A 156 -22.68 -12.22 5.81
C ARG A 156 -22.52 -13.60 6.42
N LEU A 157 -21.65 -13.70 7.42
CA LEU A 157 -21.38 -14.90 8.19
C LEU A 157 -21.79 -14.68 9.63
N TYR A 158 -22.44 -15.68 10.23
CA TYR A 158 -23.06 -15.61 11.55
C TYR A 158 -22.54 -16.72 12.47
N GLU A 159 -22.63 -16.47 13.78
CA GLU A 159 -22.29 -17.43 14.82
C GLU A 159 -23.39 -18.49 14.99
N ASP A 160 -23.03 -19.73 15.35
CA ASP A 160 -24.04 -20.79 15.57
C ASP A 160 -24.81 -20.55 16.87
N ASP A 161 -24.16 -20.06 17.93
CA ASP A 161 -24.78 -19.87 19.25
C ASP A 161 -25.81 -18.73 19.26
N ASP A 162 -25.70 -17.76 18.35
CA ASP A 162 -26.66 -16.69 18.13
C ASP A 162 -26.68 -16.26 16.65
N ALA A 163 -27.77 -16.61 15.95
CA ALA A 163 -27.96 -16.32 14.53
C ALA A 163 -27.99 -14.81 14.20
N SER A 164 -28.15 -13.93 15.21
CA SER A 164 -28.11 -12.49 15.01
C SER A 164 -26.71 -11.89 15.16
N THR A 165 -25.77 -12.67 15.72
CA THR A 165 -24.37 -12.24 15.92
C THR A 165 -23.57 -12.47 14.64
N LEU A 166 -23.25 -11.36 13.96
CA LEU A 166 -22.33 -11.36 12.82
C LEU A 166 -20.91 -11.71 13.29
N LEU A 167 -20.23 -12.50 12.47
CA LEU A 167 -18.78 -12.73 12.55
C LEU A 167 -18.05 -11.93 11.46
N TYR A 168 -18.66 -11.82 10.28
CA TYR A 168 -18.08 -11.10 9.15
C TYR A 168 -19.17 -10.64 8.18
N GLU A 169 -19.01 -9.43 7.64
CA GLU A 169 -19.78 -8.91 6.52
C GLU A 169 -18.80 -8.34 5.49
N GLY A 170 -18.82 -8.86 4.26
CA GLY A 170 -17.90 -8.38 3.23
C GLY A 170 -17.80 -9.31 2.03
N TYR A 171 -16.76 -9.09 1.23
CA TYR A 171 -16.53 -9.82 0.00
C TYR A 171 -15.79 -11.15 0.24
N TYR A 172 -16.15 -12.14 -0.57
CA TYR A 172 -15.56 -13.47 -0.61
C TYR A 172 -15.04 -13.79 -2.02
N PHE A 173 -13.98 -14.58 -2.08
CA PHE A 173 -13.50 -15.23 -3.29
C PHE A 173 -13.06 -16.64 -2.92
N ASP A 174 -13.68 -17.65 -3.53
CA ASP A 174 -13.35 -19.06 -3.32
C ASP A 174 -13.37 -19.45 -1.83
N ASP A 175 -14.48 -19.15 -1.15
CA ASP A 175 -14.68 -19.34 0.30
C ASP A 175 -13.77 -18.53 1.24
N ALA A 176 -12.77 -17.79 0.74
CA ALA A 176 -11.93 -16.92 1.54
C ALA A 176 -12.48 -15.49 1.60
N ARG A 177 -12.37 -14.83 2.76
CA ARG A 177 -12.61 -13.38 2.87
C ARG A 177 -11.60 -12.65 1.97
N HIS A 178 -12.09 -11.78 1.09
CA HIS A 178 -11.28 -11.13 0.08
C HIS A 178 -11.88 -9.77 -0.29
N GLY A 179 -11.07 -8.72 -0.44
CA GLY A 179 -11.54 -7.36 -0.69
C GLY A 179 -12.06 -6.68 0.59
N LYS A 180 -13.00 -5.76 0.46
CA LYS A 180 -13.51 -4.99 1.61
C LYS A 180 -14.40 -5.85 2.53
N GLY A 181 -14.25 -5.70 3.83
CA GLY A 181 -15.16 -6.31 4.80
C GLY A 181 -14.99 -5.77 6.22
N THR A 182 -15.92 -6.19 7.07
CA THR A 182 -16.01 -5.84 8.49
C THR A 182 -15.99 -7.12 9.32
N LEU A 183 -15.16 -7.13 10.35
CA LEU A 183 -15.03 -8.21 11.33
C LEU A 183 -15.70 -7.82 12.64
N TYR A 184 -16.36 -8.80 13.24
CA TYR A 184 -17.07 -8.65 14.50
C TYR A 184 -16.59 -9.71 15.50
N GLU A 185 -16.50 -9.34 16.77
CA GLU A 185 -16.30 -10.26 17.89
C GLU A 185 -17.40 -10.01 18.93
N HIS A 186 -18.16 -11.05 19.29
CA HIS A 186 -19.30 -10.95 20.21
C HIS A 186 -20.30 -9.84 19.83
N GLY A 187 -20.56 -9.69 18.52
CA GLY A 187 -21.46 -8.67 17.97
C GLY A 187 -20.89 -7.25 17.91
N VAL A 188 -19.67 -7.02 18.40
CA VAL A 188 -18.99 -5.72 18.35
C VAL A 188 -18.07 -5.67 17.15
N LYS A 189 -18.13 -4.59 16.37
CA LYS A 189 -17.21 -4.33 15.27
C LYS A 189 -15.79 -4.14 15.82
N VAL A 190 -14.87 -5.01 15.43
CA VAL A 190 -13.46 -4.96 15.87
C VAL A 190 -12.51 -4.49 14.78
N ALA A 191 -12.86 -4.71 13.51
CA ALA A 191 -12.06 -4.26 12.38
C ALA A 191 -12.89 -4.03 11.12
N GLU A 192 -12.46 -3.11 10.26
CA GLU A 192 -13.00 -2.88 8.92
C GLU A 192 -11.86 -2.59 7.96
N GLY A 193 -11.83 -3.20 6.76
CA GLY A 193 -10.80 -2.89 5.79
C GLY A 193 -10.64 -3.94 4.71
N GLN A 194 -9.45 -3.99 4.15
CA GLN A 194 -9.08 -4.91 3.08
C GLN A 194 -8.68 -6.30 3.63
N PHE A 195 -9.15 -7.35 2.96
CA PHE A 195 -8.84 -8.74 3.22
C PHE A 195 -8.25 -9.38 1.98
N LYS A 196 -7.32 -10.32 2.18
CA LYS A 196 -6.81 -11.21 1.17
C LYS A 196 -6.60 -12.58 1.80
N ASP A 197 -7.24 -13.59 1.23
CA ASP A 197 -7.11 -14.99 1.64
C ASP A 197 -7.36 -15.20 3.15
N ASN A 198 -8.47 -14.63 3.65
CA ASN A 198 -8.86 -14.59 5.06
C ASN A 198 -8.04 -13.69 5.98
N VAL A 199 -6.96 -13.06 5.49
CA VAL A 199 -6.08 -12.19 6.29
C VAL A 199 -6.38 -10.73 6.01
N MET A 200 -6.56 -9.93 7.05
CA MET A 200 -6.69 -8.48 6.90
C MET A 200 -5.33 -7.86 6.55
N THR A 201 -5.26 -7.19 5.41
CA THR A 201 -4.03 -6.56 4.90
C THR A 201 -4.35 -5.39 3.98
N GLY A 202 -3.58 -4.30 4.07
CA GLY A 202 -3.83 -3.06 3.34
C GLY A 202 -4.46 -2.00 4.24
N ALA A 203 -5.21 -1.07 3.68
CA ALA A 203 -5.87 -0.03 4.47
C ALA A 203 -7.04 -0.59 5.31
N GLY A 204 -7.14 -0.16 6.56
CA GLY A 204 -8.26 -0.50 7.43
C GLY A 204 -8.28 0.25 8.75
N VAL A 205 -9.28 -0.07 9.56
CA VAL A 205 -9.62 0.55 10.84
C VAL A 205 -9.80 -0.55 11.88
N LEU A 206 -9.20 -0.37 13.05
CA LEU A 206 -9.41 -1.22 14.22
C LEU A 206 -10.20 -0.43 15.26
N PHE A 207 -11.05 -1.11 16.03
CA PHE A 207 -11.97 -0.49 16.98
C PHE A 207 -11.72 -0.99 18.41
N TYR A 208 -12.05 -0.16 19.40
CA TYR A 208 -12.20 -0.57 20.79
C TYR A 208 -13.52 -1.34 20.97
N PRO A 209 -13.69 -2.11 22.08
CA PRO A 209 -14.96 -2.74 22.41
C PRO A 209 -16.15 -1.77 22.55
N SER A 210 -15.89 -0.50 22.86
CA SER A 210 -16.91 0.56 22.85
C SER A 210 -17.40 0.95 21.45
N GLY A 211 -16.73 0.50 20.38
CA GLY A 211 -16.95 0.93 19.01
C GLY A 211 -16.19 2.20 18.62
N ALA A 212 -15.44 2.82 19.53
CA ALA A 212 -14.55 3.93 19.20
C ALA A 212 -13.39 3.46 18.29
N ILE A 213 -12.95 4.31 17.37
CA ILE A 213 -11.77 4.01 16.53
C ILE A 213 -10.55 3.90 17.44
N LYS A 214 -9.81 2.80 17.32
CA LYS A 214 -8.54 2.55 18.00
C LYS A 214 -7.36 2.90 17.08
N TYR A 215 -7.44 2.49 15.83
CA TYR A 215 -6.40 2.68 14.83
C TYR A 215 -7.02 2.85 13.44
N GLU A 216 -6.43 3.71 12.62
CA GLU A 216 -6.78 3.88 11.21
C GLU A 216 -5.50 4.00 10.39
N GLY A 217 -5.30 3.10 9.43
CA GLY A 217 -4.10 3.13 8.60
C GLY A 217 -3.82 1.81 7.91
N ALA A 218 -2.55 1.56 7.61
CA ALA A 218 -2.13 0.29 7.04
C ALA A 218 -2.19 -0.85 8.08
N ILE A 219 -2.56 -2.04 7.63
CA ILE A 219 -2.72 -3.25 8.44
C ILE A 219 -1.99 -4.38 7.73
N ALA A 220 -1.31 -5.21 8.51
CA ALA A 220 -0.73 -6.45 8.03
C ALA A 220 -0.99 -7.55 9.05
N GLN A 221 -1.47 -8.70 8.59
CA GLN A 221 -1.79 -9.84 9.47
C GLN A 221 -2.79 -9.48 10.59
N GLY A 222 -3.77 -8.61 10.29
CA GLY A 222 -4.80 -8.22 11.27
C GLY A 222 -4.38 -7.20 12.33
N VAL A 223 -3.14 -6.73 12.33
CA VAL A 223 -2.65 -5.72 13.28
C VAL A 223 -2.19 -4.45 12.58
N ALA A 224 -2.16 -3.34 13.31
CA ALA A 224 -1.60 -2.08 12.82
C ALA A 224 -0.17 -2.29 12.29
N HIS A 225 0.09 -1.83 11.06
CA HIS A 225 1.40 -1.98 10.42
C HIS A 225 1.61 -0.88 9.38
N GLY A 226 2.85 -0.43 9.16
CA GLY A 226 3.09 0.75 8.35
C GLY A 226 2.45 1.97 8.97
N ARG A 227 2.07 2.95 8.17
CA ARG A 227 1.64 4.24 8.68
C ARG A 227 0.16 4.28 9.05
N GLY A 228 -0.14 4.90 10.19
CA GLY A 228 -1.51 5.11 10.64
C GLY A 228 -1.64 6.02 11.84
N ASP A 229 -2.89 6.33 12.16
CA ASP A 229 -3.31 7.14 13.29
C ASP A 229 -3.81 6.26 14.42
N TYR A 230 -3.43 6.59 15.65
CA TYR A 230 -3.86 5.87 16.84
C TYR A 230 -4.57 6.80 17.81
N TYR A 231 -5.68 6.32 18.34
CA TYR A 231 -6.65 7.11 19.08
C TYR A 231 -6.88 6.50 20.46
N THR A 232 -7.21 7.36 21.42
CA THR A 232 -7.80 6.94 22.70
C THR A 232 -9.30 6.70 22.53
N GLU A 233 -9.91 6.04 23.51
CA GLU A 233 -11.32 5.65 23.46
C GLU A 233 -12.30 6.84 23.47
N ASP A 234 -11.88 8.00 23.96
CA ASP A 234 -12.60 9.28 23.84
C ASP A 234 -12.45 9.96 22.46
N GLY A 235 -11.77 9.30 21.50
CA GLY A 235 -11.62 9.76 20.12
C GLY A 235 -10.45 10.73 19.89
N LYS A 236 -9.60 10.95 20.90
CA LYS A 236 -8.45 11.84 20.77
C LYS A 236 -7.29 11.12 20.09
N LYS A 237 -6.82 11.65 18.96
CA LYS A 237 -5.60 11.17 18.29
C LYS A 237 -4.39 11.41 19.18
N ILE A 238 -3.67 10.35 19.53
CA ILE A 238 -2.47 10.39 20.38
C ILE A 238 -1.19 10.08 19.61
N TYR A 239 -1.28 9.51 18.41
CA TYR A 239 -0.12 9.23 17.57
C TYR A 239 -0.52 9.23 16.09
N SER A 240 0.41 9.68 15.24
CA SER A 240 0.38 9.52 13.79
C SER A 240 1.80 9.16 13.35
N GLY A 241 1.97 8.00 12.74
CA GLY A 241 3.30 7.52 12.36
C GLY A 241 3.35 6.03 12.02
N GLU A 242 4.55 5.48 11.99
CA GLU A 242 4.80 4.08 11.63
C GLU A 242 4.51 3.09 12.77
N PHE A 243 3.91 1.96 12.39
CA PHE A 243 3.64 0.80 13.22
C PHE A 243 4.34 -0.42 12.65
N VAL A 244 4.83 -1.28 13.53
CA VAL A 244 5.40 -2.58 13.16
C VAL A 244 4.80 -3.62 14.12
N HIS A 245 4.09 -4.60 13.54
CA HIS A 245 3.45 -5.71 14.27
C HIS A 245 2.52 -5.28 15.42
N GLY A 246 1.69 -4.24 15.18
CA GLY A 246 0.71 -3.75 16.15
C GLY A 246 1.27 -2.76 17.16
N GLU A 247 2.59 -2.57 17.19
CA GLU A 247 3.26 -1.62 18.05
C GLU A 247 3.71 -0.40 17.27
N ARG A 248 3.71 0.78 17.91
CA ARG A 248 4.33 1.97 17.34
C ARG A 248 5.82 1.70 17.14
N MET A 249 6.40 2.22 16.06
CA MET A 249 7.85 2.18 15.88
C MET A 249 8.52 2.87 17.08
N ARG A 250 9.10 2.06 17.97
CA ARG A 250 10.00 2.54 19.00
C ARG A 250 11.40 2.61 18.42
N ILE A 251 12.18 3.57 18.89
CA ILE A 251 13.61 3.62 18.59
C ILE A 251 14.23 2.40 19.27
N THR A 252 14.40 1.31 18.52
CA THR A 252 15.05 0.10 18.99
C THR A 252 16.55 0.36 19.18
N LYS A 253 17.27 -0.57 19.83
CA LYS A 253 18.73 -0.43 19.99
C LYS A 253 19.44 -0.35 18.64
N GLU A 254 18.93 -1.07 17.64
CA GLU A 254 19.46 -1.06 16.27
C GLU A 254 19.25 0.31 15.62
N VAL A 255 18.05 0.89 15.78
CA VAL A 255 17.74 2.24 15.30
C VAL A 255 18.59 3.30 16.02
N GLU A 256 18.82 3.15 17.32
CA GLU A 256 19.72 4.04 18.07
C GLU A 256 21.16 4.01 17.53
N ALA A 257 21.65 2.84 17.12
CA ALA A 257 22.98 2.70 16.52
C ALA A 257 23.08 3.43 15.17
N GLU A 258 22.07 3.30 14.31
CA GLU A 258 22.04 4.03 13.02
C GLU A 258 21.94 5.54 13.22
N ILE A 259 21.09 6.01 14.16
CA ILE A 259 21.04 7.43 14.53
C ILE A 259 22.40 7.90 15.05
N ALA A 260 23.08 7.11 15.89
CA ALA A 260 24.40 7.46 16.41
C ALA A 260 25.42 7.60 15.28
N LYS A 261 25.43 6.69 14.30
CA LYS A 261 26.29 6.76 13.11
C LYS A 261 26.05 8.04 12.30
N LEU A 262 24.79 8.38 12.02
CA LEU A 262 24.43 9.61 11.30
C LEU A 262 24.81 10.88 12.08
N ARG A 263 24.71 10.84 13.41
CA ARG A 263 25.18 11.94 14.27
C ARG A 263 26.70 12.08 14.21
N THR A 264 27.45 10.97 14.15
CA THR A 264 28.91 11.01 13.95
C THR A 264 29.25 11.58 12.58
N GLU A 265 28.53 11.22 11.53
CA GLU A 265 28.72 11.77 10.19
C GLU A 265 28.46 13.28 10.15
N LEU A 266 27.36 13.74 10.77
CA LEU A 266 27.03 15.15 10.94
C LEU A 266 28.12 15.89 11.75
N ALA A 267 28.60 15.29 12.85
CA ALA A 267 29.66 15.88 13.67
C ALA A 267 30.99 16.00 12.91
N GLY A 268 31.26 15.07 11.99
CA GLY A 268 32.43 15.07 11.11
C GLY A 268 32.35 16.06 9.92
N LEU A 269 31.25 16.79 9.76
CA LEU A 269 31.23 17.93 8.84
C LEU A 269 32.06 19.08 9.43
N ILE A 270 32.87 19.71 8.58
CA ILE A 270 33.74 20.82 8.96
C ILE A 270 32.87 22.03 9.29
N GLY A 271 33.15 22.70 10.40
CA GLY A 271 32.39 23.87 10.86
C GLY A 271 30.92 23.54 11.17
N LEU A 272 30.03 24.50 10.91
CA LEU A 272 28.56 24.35 11.01
C LEU A 272 28.05 24.00 12.43
N GLU A 273 28.71 24.50 13.48
CA GLU A 273 28.33 24.18 14.87
C GLU A 273 26.89 24.55 15.21
N ASP A 274 26.39 25.68 14.69
CA ASP A 274 25.00 26.07 14.87
C ASP A 274 24.03 25.10 14.20
N VAL A 275 24.34 24.65 12.98
CA VAL A 275 23.55 23.64 12.25
C VAL A 275 23.54 22.32 13.01
N LYS A 276 24.71 21.86 13.49
CA LYS A 276 24.83 20.64 14.29
C LYS A 276 23.99 20.74 15.56
N ARG A 277 23.98 21.90 16.23
CA ARG A 277 23.18 22.14 17.42
C ARG A 277 21.68 22.07 17.12
N GLU A 278 21.21 22.74 16.08
CA GLU A 278 19.79 22.73 15.67
C GLU A 278 19.31 21.32 15.31
N VAL A 279 20.08 20.57 14.53
CA VAL A 279 19.73 19.18 14.17
C VAL A 279 19.67 18.30 15.42
N ASN A 280 20.60 18.46 16.37
CA ASN A 280 20.56 17.71 17.63
C ASN A 280 19.33 18.06 18.49
N GLN A 281 18.90 19.33 18.52
CA GLN A 281 17.67 19.73 19.20
C GLN A 281 16.44 19.06 18.56
N LEU A 282 16.39 18.98 17.22
CA LEU A 282 15.32 18.29 16.49
C LEU A 282 15.26 16.80 16.83
N ILE A 283 16.41 16.12 16.84
CA ILE A 283 16.51 14.70 17.23
C ILE A 283 15.95 14.51 18.65
N ASN A 284 16.42 15.31 19.61
CA ASN A 284 15.99 15.19 21.01
C ASN A 284 14.49 15.47 21.17
N PHE A 285 13.97 16.46 20.44
CA PHE A 285 12.55 16.79 20.44
C PHE A 285 11.70 15.62 19.94
N ILE A 286 12.06 15.02 18.79
CA ILE A 286 11.31 13.90 18.21
C ILE A 286 11.35 12.69 19.16
N LYS A 287 12.52 12.39 19.76
CA LYS A 287 12.65 11.36 20.79
C LYS A 287 11.67 11.58 21.95
N MET A 288 11.58 12.81 22.46
CA MET A 288 10.70 13.14 23.56
C MET A 288 9.21 13.06 23.19
N GLN A 289 8.83 13.36 21.94
CA GLN A 289 7.46 13.15 21.47
C GLN A 289 7.08 11.66 21.49
N GLY A 290 7.97 10.77 21.03
CA GLY A 290 7.77 9.33 21.13
C GLY A 290 7.50 8.87 22.57
N VAL A 291 8.31 9.36 23.52
CA VAL A 291 8.14 9.05 24.95
C VAL A 291 6.81 9.58 25.52
N ARG A 292 6.36 10.79 25.14
CA ARG A 292 5.06 11.32 25.57
C ARG A 292 3.91 10.41 25.15
N VAL A 293 4.00 9.94 23.91
CA VAL A 293 3.02 9.03 23.31
C VAL A 293 3.05 7.66 23.99
N ASP A 294 4.23 7.19 24.42
CA ASP A 294 4.38 6.03 25.32
C ASP A 294 3.68 6.19 26.66
N PHE A 295 3.58 7.40 27.20
CA PHE A 295 2.77 7.70 28.38
C PHE A 295 1.27 7.92 28.08
N GLY A 296 0.81 7.67 26.86
CA GLY A 296 -0.58 7.91 26.46
C GLY A 296 -0.94 9.39 26.37
N LEU A 297 0.05 10.28 26.39
CA LEU A 297 -0.16 11.72 26.21
C LEU A 297 -0.21 12.04 24.73
N ALA A 298 -0.96 13.09 24.37
CA ALA A 298 -0.91 13.60 23.01
C ALA A 298 0.50 14.09 22.65
N SER A 299 0.98 13.65 21.49
CA SER A 299 1.97 14.39 20.73
C SER A 299 1.33 15.62 20.11
N PHE A 300 2.07 16.72 20.08
CA PHE A 300 1.65 17.91 19.33
C PHE A 300 2.03 17.74 17.85
N PRO A 301 1.10 17.92 16.89
CA PRO A 301 1.44 17.86 15.47
C PRO A 301 2.38 19.02 15.14
N MET A 302 3.59 18.70 14.69
CA MET A 302 4.61 19.68 14.32
C MET A 302 4.89 19.64 12.83
N THR A 303 5.19 20.81 12.27
CA THR A 303 5.73 20.93 10.93
C THR A 303 7.22 20.56 10.96
N TYR A 304 7.64 19.68 10.06
CA TYR A 304 9.05 19.25 9.95
C TYR A 304 9.79 19.90 8.78
N HIS A 305 9.10 20.76 8.02
CA HIS A 305 9.68 21.55 6.93
C HIS A 305 10.72 22.55 7.45
N LEU A 306 11.78 22.77 6.68
CA LEU A 306 12.94 23.59 7.08
C LEU A 306 13.25 24.66 6.02
N VAL A 307 13.82 25.78 6.48
CA VAL A 307 14.38 26.83 5.62
C VAL A 307 15.89 26.87 5.80
N PHE A 308 16.63 26.65 4.72
CA PHE A 308 18.09 26.72 4.70
C PHE A 308 18.56 28.01 4.04
N THR A 309 19.23 28.87 4.81
CA THR A 309 19.78 30.13 4.29
C THR A 309 21.30 30.07 4.23
N GLY A 310 21.91 30.60 3.17
CA GLY A 310 23.36 30.77 3.10
C GLY A 310 23.93 30.66 1.69
N ASN A 311 25.20 31.03 1.52
CA ASN A 311 25.88 31.07 0.23
C ASN A 311 26.11 29.68 -0.40
N PRO A 312 26.40 29.58 -1.70
CA PRO A 312 26.74 28.32 -2.35
C PRO A 312 27.93 27.64 -1.67
N GLY A 313 27.92 26.30 -1.64
CA GLY A 313 29.05 25.53 -1.12
C GLY A 313 29.20 25.50 0.40
N THR A 314 28.21 25.93 1.18
CA THR A 314 28.21 25.88 2.66
C THR A 314 27.66 24.57 3.25
N GLY A 315 27.34 23.58 2.41
CA GLY A 315 26.93 22.23 2.88
C GLY A 315 25.43 21.97 3.01
N LYS A 316 24.56 22.89 2.58
CA LYS A 316 23.08 22.77 2.60
C LYS A 316 22.56 21.41 2.12
N THR A 317 22.89 21.02 0.88
CA THR A 317 22.42 19.76 0.26
C THR A 317 22.91 18.53 1.04
N THR A 318 24.14 18.56 1.54
CA THR A 318 24.72 17.47 2.34
C THR A 318 23.95 17.27 3.65
N VAL A 319 23.70 18.37 4.38
CA VAL A 319 22.94 18.32 5.64
C VAL A 319 21.48 17.91 5.41
N ALA A 320 20.86 18.37 4.31
CA ALA A 320 19.49 17.99 3.96
C ALA A 320 19.34 16.47 3.75
N ARG A 321 20.32 15.83 3.09
CA ARG A 321 20.35 14.36 2.92
C ARG A 321 20.47 13.64 4.26
N LEU A 322 21.34 14.10 5.15
CA LEU A 322 21.50 13.52 6.49
C LEU A 322 20.23 13.65 7.32
N ILE A 323 19.56 14.80 7.26
CA ILE A 323 18.28 15.02 7.95
C ILE A 323 17.21 14.05 7.43
N GLY A 324 17.12 13.81 6.12
CA GLY A 324 16.19 12.83 5.56
C GLY A 324 16.40 11.42 6.14
N GLN A 325 17.66 10.99 6.24
CA GLN A 325 18.00 9.70 6.84
C GLN A 325 17.70 9.67 8.35
N LEU A 326 18.06 10.73 9.07
CA LEU A 326 17.75 10.85 10.50
C LEU A 326 16.24 10.79 10.77
N TYR A 327 15.45 11.52 9.99
CA TYR A 327 13.99 11.55 10.11
C TYR A 327 13.35 10.20 9.80
N LYS A 328 13.92 9.42 8.88
CA LYS A 328 13.51 8.04 8.68
C LYS A 328 13.70 7.20 9.93
N HIS A 329 14.91 7.20 10.48
CA HIS A 329 15.21 6.41 11.68
C HIS A 329 14.45 6.91 12.92
N LEU A 330 14.04 8.18 12.94
CA LEU A 330 13.20 8.74 13.99
C LEU A 330 11.69 8.52 13.77
N GLY A 331 11.28 7.82 12.71
CA GLY A 331 9.88 7.52 12.41
C GLY A 331 9.07 8.70 11.89
N VAL A 332 9.71 9.78 11.45
CA VAL A 332 9.07 10.95 10.83
C VAL A 332 8.83 10.73 9.34
N LEU A 333 9.69 9.96 8.67
CA LEU A 333 9.60 9.65 7.24
C LEU A 333 9.64 8.13 7.03
N SER A 334 8.86 7.60 6.09
CA SER A 334 8.87 6.15 5.79
C SER A 334 10.16 5.65 5.10
N SER A 335 10.84 6.49 4.31
CA SER A 335 12.00 6.09 3.50
C SER A 335 13.26 6.94 3.71
N GLY A 336 13.11 8.25 3.94
CA GLY A 336 14.21 9.19 4.13
C GLY A 336 15.04 9.49 2.88
N HIS A 337 14.57 9.09 1.69
CA HIS A 337 15.25 9.40 0.44
C HIS A 337 15.18 10.90 0.12
N PHE A 338 16.05 11.35 -0.78
CA PHE A 338 16.26 12.75 -1.09
C PHE A 338 15.94 13.04 -2.55
N VAL A 339 15.06 14.02 -2.79
CA VAL A 339 14.70 14.52 -4.12
C VAL A 339 15.05 15.99 -4.20
N GLU A 340 15.86 16.35 -5.20
CA GLU A 340 16.33 17.72 -5.43
C GLU A 340 15.63 18.31 -6.66
N THR A 341 15.18 19.56 -6.56
CA THR A 341 14.56 20.30 -7.65
C THR A 341 14.85 21.79 -7.51
N ASP A 342 14.61 22.53 -8.57
CA ASP A 342 14.61 24.00 -8.62
C ASP A 342 13.29 24.49 -9.27
N ARG A 343 13.24 25.78 -9.64
CA ARG A 343 12.12 26.35 -10.40
C ARG A 343 11.83 25.57 -11.69
N ALA A 344 12.86 25.20 -12.46
CA ALA A 344 12.68 24.51 -13.74
C ALA A 344 12.07 23.12 -13.56
N GLY A 345 12.33 22.46 -12.43
CA GLY A 345 11.72 21.19 -12.06
C GLY A 345 10.26 21.29 -11.56
N LEU A 346 9.82 22.47 -11.09
CA LEU A 346 8.46 22.65 -10.53
C LEU A 346 7.50 23.38 -11.49
N VAL A 347 7.99 24.36 -12.24
CA VAL A 347 7.15 25.21 -13.11
C VAL A 347 7.10 24.65 -14.53
N ALA A 348 5.90 24.58 -15.12
CA ALA A 348 5.70 24.16 -16.51
C ALA A 348 5.67 25.37 -17.46
N GLY A 349 5.86 25.12 -18.76
CA GLY A 349 5.81 26.17 -19.79
C GLY A 349 4.40 26.56 -20.25
N TYR A 350 3.36 25.85 -19.79
CA TYR A 350 1.98 26.00 -20.23
C TYR A 350 1.01 26.07 -19.04
N VAL A 351 -0.08 26.82 -19.20
CA VAL A 351 -1.10 27.04 -18.16
C VAL A 351 -1.77 25.74 -17.75
N GLY A 352 -1.91 25.52 -16.43
CA GLY A 352 -2.58 24.34 -15.86
C GLY A 352 -1.75 23.06 -15.83
N GLN A 353 -0.48 23.11 -16.28
CA GLN A 353 0.45 21.97 -16.18
C GLN A 353 1.38 22.06 -14.97
N THR A 354 1.50 23.23 -14.34
CA THR A 354 2.41 23.43 -13.20
C THR A 354 1.96 22.63 -11.99
N ALA A 355 0.67 22.65 -11.65
CA ALA A 355 0.16 21.85 -10.53
C ALA A 355 0.44 20.34 -10.69
N LEU A 356 0.28 19.79 -11.90
CA LEU A 356 0.58 18.39 -12.20
C LEU A 356 2.07 18.08 -12.04
N LYS A 357 2.94 18.97 -12.52
CA LYS A 357 4.39 18.82 -12.40
C LYS A 357 4.85 18.85 -10.93
N VAL A 358 4.30 19.75 -10.13
CA VAL A 358 4.53 19.77 -8.68
C VAL A 358 4.05 18.48 -8.02
N GLN A 359 2.85 18.00 -8.35
CA GLN A 359 2.33 16.74 -7.81
C GLN A 359 3.22 15.54 -8.15
N ASP A 360 3.77 15.47 -9.36
CA ASP A 360 4.69 14.40 -9.75
C ASP A 360 5.99 14.43 -8.96
N VAL A 361 6.57 15.62 -8.74
CA VAL A 361 7.79 15.79 -7.93
C VAL A 361 7.52 15.48 -6.46
N VAL A 362 6.40 15.96 -5.91
CA VAL A 362 5.95 15.67 -4.54
C VAL A 362 5.72 14.18 -4.33
N LYS A 363 5.08 13.50 -5.30
CA LYS A 363 4.85 12.05 -5.25
C LYS A 363 6.17 11.28 -5.23
N LYS A 364 7.17 11.71 -6.01
CA LYS A 364 8.52 11.13 -5.98
C LYS A 364 9.22 11.33 -4.64
N ALA A 365 8.92 12.42 -3.94
CA ALA A 365 9.53 12.77 -2.65
C ALA A 365 8.74 12.27 -1.43
N THR A 366 7.54 11.70 -1.62
CA THR A 366 6.69 11.21 -0.54
C THR A 366 7.38 10.05 0.17
N GLY A 367 7.49 10.13 1.49
CA GLY A 367 8.33 9.25 2.31
C GLY A 367 9.75 9.76 2.51
N GLY A 368 10.09 10.93 1.98
CA GLY A 368 11.43 11.49 1.93
C GLY A 368 11.48 13.01 2.11
N VAL A 369 12.57 13.59 1.64
CA VAL A 369 12.83 15.04 1.64
C VAL A 369 12.74 15.56 0.21
N LEU A 370 11.87 16.55 0.00
CA LEU A 370 11.87 17.41 -1.18
C LEU A 370 12.73 18.65 -0.89
N PHE A 371 13.88 18.75 -1.54
CA PHE A 371 14.77 19.90 -1.44
C PHE A 371 14.59 20.80 -2.67
N ILE A 372 14.21 22.05 -2.42
CA ILE A 372 13.99 23.07 -3.45
C ILE A 372 15.12 24.08 -3.34
N ASP A 373 16.09 24.01 -4.25
CA ASP A 373 17.18 24.98 -4.32
C ASP A 373 16.71 26.28 -4.98
N GLU A 374 17.28 27.39 -4.52
CA GLU A 374 16.91 28.75 -4.90
C GLU A 374 15.38 28.98 -4.95
N ALA A 375 14.67 28.52 -3.91
CA ALA A 375 13.21 28.51 -3.87
C ALA A 375 12.56 29.88 -4.09
N TYR A 376 13.24 30.96 -3.73
CA TYR A 376 12.82 32.33 -4.01
C TYR A 376 12.56 32.60 -5.50
N ALA A 377 13.18 31.84 -6.41
CA ALA A 377 12.95 31.96 -7.85
C ALA A 377 11.51 31.62 -8.25
N LEU A 378 10.75 30.91 -7.43
CA LEU A 378 9.31 30.66 -7.65
C LEU A 378 8.48 31.94 -7.54
N VAL A 379 8.97 32.95 -6.82
CA VAL A 379 8.34 34.26 -6.67
C VAL A 379 9.08 35.25 -7.56
N ASN A 380 8.68 35.32 -8.83
CA ASN A 380 9.03 36.43 -9.71
C ASN A 380 7.84 37.40 -9.82
N ASP A 381 8.05 38.59 -10.43
CA ASP A 381 7.13 39.73 -10.58
C ASP A 381 5.61 39.42 -10.55
N GLN A 382 4.80 40.42 -10.15
CA GLN A 382 3.36 40.34 -9.86
C GLN A 382 2.44 39.65 -10.91
N ASN A 383 2.95 39.27 -12.09
CA ASN A 383 2.23 38.55 -13.15
C ASN A 383 2.69 37.09 -13.38
N ASP A 384 3.55 36.49 -12.55
CA ASP A 384 3.97 35.08 -12.70
C ASP A 384 2.95 34.09 -12.12
N ALA A 385 1.83 33.91 -12.85
CA ALA A 385 0.76 33.00 -12.48
C ALA A 385 1.22 31.54 -12.31
N PHE A 386 2.27 31.13 -13.04
CA PHE A 386 2.79 29.75 -12.96
C PHE A 386 3.56 29.51 -11.67
N GLY A 387 4.38 30.47 -11.23
CA GLY A 387 5.08 30.40 -9.95
C GLY A 387 4.12 30.31 -8.76
N GLN A 388 3.05 31.11 -8.79
CA GLN A 388 1.99 31.05 -7.77
C GLN A 388 1.26 29.70 -7.76
N GLU A 389 0.92 29.15 -8.93
CA GLU A 389 0.31 27.81 -9.04
C GLU A 389 1.21 26.72 -8.42
N ALA A 390 2.53 26.84 -8.57
CA ALA A 390 3.48 25.92 -7.95
C ALA A 390 3.47 26.07 -6.41
N ILE A 391 3.47 27.30 -5.90
CA ILE A 391 3.43 27.61 -4.47
C ILE A 391 2.16 27.06 -3.82
N ASP A 392 0.99 27.31 -4.42
CA ASP A 392 -0.28 26.82 -3.90
C ASP A 392 -0.33 25.28 -3.86
N SER A 393 0.20 24.64 -4.90
CA SER A 393 0.31 23.19 -4.97
C SER A 393 1.25 22.62 -3.89
N LEU A 394 2.37 23.29 -3.63
CA LEU A 394 3.29 22.93 -2.54
C LEU A 394 2.64 23.11 -1.17
N LEU A 395 1.95 24.23 -0.92
CA LEU A 395 1.28 24.51 0.36
C LEU A 395 0.20 23.48 0.69
N LYS A 396 -0.53 23.02 -0.33
CA LYS A 396 -1.50 21.92 -0.22
C LYS A 396 -0.79 20.60 0.11
N ALA A 397 0.29 20.27 -0.61
CA ALA A 397 1.07 19.06 -0.32
C ALA A 397 1.66 19.05 1.09
N MET A 398 2.09 20.21 1.61
CA MET A 398 2.58 20.36 2.99
C MET A 398 1.50 20.08 4.03
N GLU A 399 0.21 20.22 3.71
CA GLU A 399 -0.89 19.85 4.61
C GLU A 399 -1.28 18.38 4.44
N ASP A 400 -1.54 17.98 3.20
CA ASP A 400 -2.05 16.64 2.86
C ASP A 400 -1.03 15.54 3.20
N LEU A 401 0.27 15.84 3.12
CA LEU A 401 1.36 14.88 3.28
C LEU A 401 2.29 15.22 4.45
N ARG A 402 1.86 16.08 5.39
CA ARG A 402 2.69 16.60 6.50
C ARG A 402 3.39 15.53 7.35
N ASP A 403 2.80 14.35 7.38
CA ASP A 403 3.20 13.24 8.23
C ASP A 403 4.15 12.25 7.48
N ASP A 404 4.49 12.49 6.20
CA ASP A 404 5.45 11.67 5.39
C ASP A 404 6.30 12.47 4.37
N LEU A 405 6.16 13.79 4.34
CA LEU A 405 6.87 14.64 3.39
C LEU A 405 7.51 15.78 4.16
N VAL A 406 8.83 15.88 4.05
CA VAL A 406 9.57 17.04 4.52
C VAL A 406 10.01 17.85 3.32
N ILE A 407 9.72 19.15 3.37
CA ILE A 407 10.12 20.10 2.33
C ILE A 407 11.20 20.99 2.94
N ILE A 408 12.34 21.08 2.26
CA ILE A 408 13.43 21.96 2.64
C ILE A 408 13.59 22.97 1.51
N VAL A 409 13.33 24.24 1.79
CA VAL A 409 13.58 25.33 0.84
C VAL A 409 14.93 25.95 1.14
N ALA A 410 15.74 26.18 0.11
CA ALA A 410 17.09 26.70 0.24
C ALA A 410 17.30 27.96 -0.61
N GLY A 411 18.18 28.85 -0.16
CA GLY A 411 18.58 30.03 -0.93
C GLY A 411 19.43 31.03 -0.15
N TYR A 412 19.67 32.19 -0.76
CA TYR A 412 20.31 33.33 -0.11
C TYR A 412 19.39 33.93 0.94
N GLU A 413 19.97 34.35 2.07
CA GLU A 413 19.23 34.82 3.24
C GLU A 413 18.24 35.95 2.92
N GLU A 414 18.72 37.03 2.30
CA GLU A 414 17.89 38.19 1.92
C GLU A 414 16.73 37.83 0.99
N ARG A 415 16.96 36.91 0.04
CA ARG A 415 15.94 36.50 -0.94
C ARG A 415 14.93 35.53 -0.35
N MET A 416 15.37 34.67 0.57
CA MET A 416 14.47 33.74 1.27
C MET A 416 13.52 34.48 2.20
N GLU A 417 13.94 35.58 2.81
CA GLU A 417 13.03 36.42 3.60
C GLU A 417 11.89 36.98 2.74
N ALA A 418 12.22 37.55 1.57
CA ALA A 418 11.23 38.04 0.61
C ALA A 418 10.27 36.92 0.13
N PHE A 419 10.81 35.73 -0.17
CA PHE A 419 10.03 34.56 -0.55
C PHE A 419 9.01 34.15 0.50
N LEU A 420 9.40 34.12 1.78
CA LEU A 420 8.50 33.75 2.87
C LEU A 420 7.45 34.81 3.18
N GLN A 421 7.73 36.08 2.86
CA GLN A 421 6.75 37.17 2.98
C GLN A 421 5.75 37.19 1.83
N ALA A 422 6.09 36.60 0.68
CA ALA A 422 5.23 36.60 -0.51
C ALA A 422 3.91 35.84 -0.32
N ASN A 423 3.87 34.83 0.56
CA ASN A 423 2.64 34.11 0.88
C ASN A 423 2.56 33.86 2.40
N PRO A 424 1.50 34.36 3.08
CA PRO A 424 1.30 34.14 4.52
C PRO A 424 1.29 32.66 4.93
N GLY A 425 0.86 31.77 4.03
CA GLY A 425 0.85 30.32 4.25
C GLY A 425 2.24 29.75 4.55
N PHE A 426 3.31 30.32 3.97
CA PHE A 426 4.66 29.85 4.23
C PHE A 426 5.12 30.09 5.65
N LYS A 427 4.87 31.27 6.24
CA LYS A 427 5.27 31.56 7.63
C LYS A 427 4.67 30.59 8.65
N SER A 428 3.48 30.06 8.37
CA SER A 428 2.83 29.08 9.25
C SER A 428 3.46 27.68 9.18
N ARG A 429 4.03 27.30 8.03
CA ARG A 429 4.56 25.94 7.78
C ARG A 429 6.08 25.86 7.87
N PHE A 430 6.77 26.93 7.47
CA PHE A 430 8.21 27.13 7.57
C PHE A 430 8.53 28.01 8.78
N ASN A 431 8.56 27.38 9.96
CA ASN A 431 8.82 28.04 11.23
C ASN A 431 10.22 27.70 11.82
N ARG A 432 11.06 26.99 11.06
CA ARG A 432 12.42 26.61 11.46
C ARG A 432 13.44 27.00 10.42
N PHE A 433 14.44 27.73 10.87
CA PHE A 433 15.47 28.34 10.03
C PHE A 433 16.82 27.79 10.44
N ILE A 434 17.60 27.34 9.46
CA ILE A 434 18.97 26.88 9.65
C ILE A 434 19.87 27.75 8.78
N ALA A 435 20.68 28.58 9.42
CA ALA A 435 21.66 29.42 8.75
C ALA A 435 22.96 28.65 8.50
N PHE A 436 23.47 28.75 7.28
CA PHE A 436 24.72 28.17 6.82
C PHE A 436 25.70 29.31 6.51
N PRO A 437 26.48 29.78 7.51
CA PRO A 437 27.44 30.86 7.31
C PRO A 437 28.57 30.44 6.36
N ASN A 438 29.33 31.43 5.90
CA ASN A 438 30.57 31.17 5.19
C ASN A 438 31.55 30.41 6.10
N TYR A 439 32.35 29.55 5.50
CA TYR A 439 33.47 28.92 6.20
C TYR A 439 34.57 29.95 6.44
N ASN A 440 35.19 29.88 7.61
CA ASN A 440 36.41 30.65 7.87
C ASN A 440 37.63 30.05 7.14
N HIS A 441 38.76 30.77 7.13
CA HIS A 441 39.96 30.34 6.42
C HIS A 441 40.51 28.98 6.85
N GLU A 442 40.46 28.66 8.14
CA GLU A 442 40.91 27.36 8.66
C GLU A 442 39.96 26.23 8.23
N GLU A 443 38.66 26.50 8.21
CA GLU A 443 37.65 25.55 7.71
C GLU A 443 37.78 25.31 6.21
N LEU A 444 38.05 26.35 5.40
CA LEU A 444 38.32 26.21 3.96
C LEU A 444 39.57 25.35 3.71
N TYR A 445 40.64 25.55 4.48
CA TYR A 445 41.83 24.71 4.41
C TYR A 445 41.51 23.26 4.82
N ALA A 446 40.76 23.06 5.90
CA ALA A 446 40.35 21.71 6.33
C ALA A 446 39.52 20.99 5.25
N ILE A 447 38.70 21.72 4.48
CA ILE A 447 37.97 21.17 3.34
C ILE A 447 38.95 20.69 2.26
N PHE A 448 39.99 21.47 1.96
CA PHE A 448 41.03 21.09 1.01
C PHE A 448 41.77 19.83 1.46
N GLU A 449 42.18 19.77 2.73
CA GLU A 449 42.85 18.62 3.32
C GLU A 449 41.99 17.35 3.22
N ARG A 450 40.68 17.49 3.50
CA ARG A 450 39.71 16.40 3.33
C ARG A 450 39.58 15.95 1.88
N LEU A 451 39.56 16.87 0.91
CA LEU A 451 39.53 16.53 -0.52
C LEU A 451 40.78 15.75 -0.93
N CYS A 452 41.96 16.15 -0.45
CA CYS A 452 43.20 15.42 -0.71
C CYS A 452 43.12 13.99 -0.16
N ALA A 453 42.74 13.84 1.12
CA ALA A 453 42.62 12.54 1.77
C ALA A 453 41.60 11.61 1.10
N GLN A 454 40.50 12.16 0.56
CA GLN A 454 39.47 11.38 -0.15
C GLN A 454 39.88 10.94 -1.56
N ASN A 455 40.88 11.59 -2.16
CA ASN A 455 41.31 11.35 -3.54
C ASN A 455 42.76 10.85 -3.61
N ASP A 456 43.28 10.30 -2.50
CA ASP A 456 44.65 9.75 -2.39
C ASP A 456 45.78 10.75 -2.69
N TYR A 457 45.55 12.06 -2.49
CA TYR A 457 46.58 13.09 -2.63
C TYR A 457 47.25 13.42 -1.30
N THR A 458 48.56 13.64 -1.35
CA THR A 458 49.41 14.04 -0.23
C THR A 458 50.21 15.29 -0.60
N TYR A 459 50.74 15.99 0.40
CA TYR A 459 51.59 17.17 0.22
C TYR A 459 52.51 17.33 1.44
N ASP A 460 53.59 18.08 1.27
CA ASP A 460 54.56 18.34 2.34
C ASP A 460 54.17 19.56 3.19
N GLU A 461 54.90 19.77 4.30
CA GLU A 461 54.65 20.92 5.19
C GLU A 461 54.89 22.27 4.50
N ASN A 462 55.78 22.34 3.50
CA ASN A 462 56.03 23.59 2.76
C ASN A 462 54.81 23.99 1.92
N PHE A 463 54.22 23.03 1.20
CA PHE A 463 52.98 23.24 0.45
C PHE A 463 51.84 23.65 1.36
N LYS A 464 51.68 22.97 2.50
CA LYS A 464 50.66 23.28 3.51
C LYS A 464 50.75 24.73 4.01
N VAL A 465 51.94 25.17 4.42
CA VAL A 465 52.15 26.54 4.89
C VAL A 465 51.83 27.55 3.79
N ALA A 466 52.30 27.31 2.56
CA ALA A 466 52.05 28.20 1.44
C ALA A 466 50.55 28.28 1.07
N LEU A 467 49.85 27.14 1.03
CA LEU A 467 48.42 27.12 0.73
C LEU A 467 47.60 27.81 1.82
N LYS A 468 47.93 27.60 3.11
CA LYS A 468 47.29 28.33 4.21
C LYS A 468 47.47 29.84 4.08
N GLN A 469 48.65 30.31 3.68
CA GLN A 469 48.89 31.73 3.42
C GLN A 469 48.06 32.25 2.24
N ALA A 470 47.92 31.46 1.17
CA ALA A 470 47.09 31.83 0.02
C ALA A 470 45.59 31.91 0.41
N ILE A 471 45.09 30.90 1.13
CA ILE A 471 43.71 30.89 1.65
C ILE A 471 43.49 32.05 2.64
N GLY A 472 44.45 32.35 3.53
CA GLY A 472 44.33 33.45 4.49
C GLY A 472 44.18 34.85 3.88
N LYS A 473 44.48 35.02 2.59
CA LYS A 473 44.30 36.29 1.86
C LYS A 473 42.92 36.44 1.21
N LEU A 474 42.07 35.41 1.27
CA LEU A 474 40.76 35.42 0.63
C LEU A 474 39.80 36.37 1.35
N ALA A 475 39.11 37.19 0.58
CA ALA A 475 38.24 38.25 1.07
C ALA A 475 36.79 37.76 1.35
N ILE A 476 36.67 36.67 2.11
CA ILE A 476 35.44 35.88 2.31
C ILE A 476 34.22 36.74 2.63
N GLU A 477 34.34 37.66 3.59
CA GLU A 477 33.21 38.49 4.07
C GLU A 477 32.82 39.61 3.10
N THR A 478 33.76 40.06 2.27
CA THR A 478 33.52 41.18 1.34
C THR A 478 33.12 40.73 -0.06
N THR A 479 33.31 39.45 -0.37
CA THR A 479 32.97 38.87 -1.67
C THR A 479 31.50 38.45 -1.70
N PRO A 480 30.66 39.09 -2.53
CA PRO A 480 29.26 38.69 -2.65
C PRO A 480 29.14 37.25 -3.14
N ASN A 481 28.25 36.46 -2.52
CA ASN A 481 27.95 35.08 -2.89
C ASN A 481 29.16 34.15 -2.96
N PHE A 482 30.17 34.36 -2.11
CA PHE A 482 31.37 33.54 -2.05
C PHE A 482 31.05 32.03 -2.03
N SER A 483 31.65 31.26 -2.93
CA SER A 483 31.23 29.88 -3.21
C SER A 483 31.81 28.81 -2.26
N ASN A 484 32.51 29.19 -1.20
CA ASN A 484 32.89 28.33 -0.05
C ASN A 484 33.53 26.98 -0.44
N GLY A 485 32.94 25.84 -0.08
CA GLY A 485 33.48 24.53 -0.43
C GLY A 485 33.56 24.28 -1.94
N ARG A 486 32.71 24.94 -2.75
CA ARG A 486 32.82 24.91 -4.22
C ARG A 486 34.07 25.66 -4.69
N TYR A 487 34.39 26.79 -4.07
CA TYR A 487 35.66 27.49 -4.31
C TYR A 487 36.85 26.57 -4.04
N VAL A 488 36.89 25.93 -2.86
CA VAL A 488 38.00 25.03 -2.47
C VAL A 488 38.13 23.83 -3.41
N ARG A 489 37.00 23.25 -3.85
CA ARG A 489 37.00 22.20 -4.87
C ARG A 489 37.61 22.66 -6.18
N ASN A 490 37.23 23.84 -6.68
CA ASN A 490 37.80 24.39 -7.90
C ASN A 490 39.31 24.61 -7.76
N ILE A 491 39.79 25.07 -6.60
CA ILE A 491 41.22 25.20 -6.32
C ILE A 491 41.92 23.84 -6.35
N PHE A 492 41.35 22.82 -5.71
CA PHE A 492 41.89 21.46 -5.74
C PHE A 492 42.00 20.92 -7.16
N GLU A 493 40.95 21.02 -7.98
CA GLU A 493 40.95 20.57 -9.38
C GLU A 493 42.02 21.28 -10.22
N LYS A 494 42.21 22.58 -10.00
CA LYS A 494 43.25 23.36 -10.67
C LYS A 494 44.66 22.93 -10.25
N LEU A 495 44.88 22.66 -8.97
CA LEU A 495 46.17 22.17 -8.47
C LEU A 495 46.50 20.77 -9.02
N VAL A 496 45.51 19.88 -9.08
CA VAL A 496 45.64 18.57 -9.74
C VAL A 496 45.98 18.73 -11.22
N THR A 497 45.38 19.71 -11.90
CA THR A 497 45.70 20.03 -13.30
C THR A 497 47.16 20.51 -13.45
N MET A 498 47.64 21.35 -12.53
CA MET A 498 49.04 21.80 -12.55
C MET A 498 50.01 20.64 -12.33
N GLN A 499 49.70 19.76 -11.37
CA GLN A 499 50.49 18.56 -11.12
C GLN A 499 50.50 17.63 -12.34
N SER A 500 49.35 17.43 -12.99
CA SER A 500 49.24 16.63 -14.22
C SER A 500 50.13 17.19 -15.32
N ASN A 501 50.13 18.51 -15.52
CA ASN A 501 50.99 19.17 -16.51
C ASN A 501 52.48 19.03 -16.17
N ARG A 502 52.86 19.16 -14.89
CA ARG A 502 54.24 18.95 -14.43
C ARG A 502 54.71 17.51 -14.70
N LEU A 503 53.84 16.53 -14.45
CA LEU A 503 54.18 15.11 -14.57
C LEU A 503 54.10 14.58 -16.01
N ALA A 504 53.41 15.28 -16.93
CA ALA A 504 53.17 14.82 -18.30
C ALA A 504 54.44 14.42 -19.07
N ASP A 505 55.52 15.18 -18.90
CA ASP A 505 56.80 14.95 -19.60
C ASP A 505 57.80 14.10 -18.79
N THR A 506 57.36 13.50 -17.68
CA THR A 506 58.25 12.74 -16.79
C THR A 506 58.43 11.29 -17.26
N GLN A 507 59.66 10.91 -17.62
CA GLN A 507 59.98 9.60 -18.22
C GLN A 507 59.72 8.38 -17.29
N GLN A 508 59.81 8.56 -15.96
CA GLN A 508 59.56 7.49 -14.99
C GLN A 508 58.64 8.01 -13.87
N LEU A 509 57.35 7.68 -13.97
CA LEU A 509 56.36 8.01 -12.95
C LEU A 509 56.36 6.96 -11.84
N THR A 510 56.30 7.42 -10.59
CA THR A 510 56.08 6.56 -9.42
C THR A 510 54.72 6.86 -8.80
N LYS A 511 54.18 5.90 -8.03
CA LYS A 511 52.92 6.10 -7.30
C LYS A 511 52.99 7.33 -6.39
N GLU A 512 54.10 7.51 -5.68
CA GLU A 512 54.34 8.65 -4.80
C GLU A 512 54.28 9.99 -5.54
N MET A 513 54.84 10.07 -6.75
CA MET A 513 54.78 11.29 -7.58
C MET A 513 53.37 11.65 -8.00
N VAL A 514 52.57 10.65 -8.42
CA VAL A 514 51.18 10.86 -8.84
C VAL A 514 50.28 11.23 -7.66
N MET A 515 50.63 10.81 -6.44
CA MET A 515 49.91 11.18 -5.22
C MET A 515 50.33 12.56 -4.66
N THR A 516 51.53 13.06 -4.98
CA THR A 516 52.09 14.24 -4.28
C THR A 516 51.85 15.55 -5.03
N LEU A 517 51.09 16.46 -4.42
CA LEU A 517 51.05 17.88 -4.77
C LEU A 517 52.28 18.58 -4.17
N THR A 518 52.98 19.38 -4.97
CA THR A 518 54.20 20.08 -4.52
C THR A 518 54.04 21.59 -4.64
N LEU A 519 54.97 22.31 -4.02
CA LEU A 519 55.02 23.77 -4.05
C LEU A 519 55.10 24.35 -5.48
N GLU A 520 55.63 23.59 -6.44
CA GLU A 520 55.68 24.00 -7.85
C GLU A 520 54.26 24.12 -8.45
N ASP A 521 53.36 23.20 -8.09
CA ASP A 521 51.97 23.21 -8.57
C ASP A 521 51.21 24.43 -8.04
N LEU A 522 51.44 24.75 -6.76
CA LEU A 522 50.85 25.91 -6.12
C LEU A 522 51.35 27.22 -6.74
N LYS A 523 52.66 27.34 -6.94
CA LYS A 523 53.26 28.53 -7.58
C LYS A 523 52.79 28.69 -9.03
N ALA A 524 52.67 27.60 -9.78
CA ALA A 524 52.12 27.63 -11.14
C ALA A 524 50.65 28.10 -11.13
N ALA A 525 49.85 27.62 -10.18
CA ALA A 525 48.46 28.07 -10.01
C ALA A 525 48.36 29.56 -9.62
N GLU A 526 49.23 30.04 -8.73
CA GLU A 526 49.30 31.47 -8.35
C GLU A 526 49.72 32.35 -9.53
N ALA A 527 50.74 31.94 -10.31
CA ALA A 527 51.22 32.67 -11.48
C ALA A 527 50.12 32.83 -12.56
N LEU A 528 49.24 31.85 -12.66
CA LEU A 528 48.07 31.86 -13.55
C LEU A 528 46.84 32.57 -12.94
N GLN A 529 46.98 33.20 -11.77
CA GLN A 529 45.91 33.89 -11.04
C GLN A 529 44.67 33.00 -10.80
N LEU A 530 44.90 31.70 -10.58
CA LEU A 530 43.82 30.73 -10.47
C LEU A 530 43.00 30.86 -9.19
N PHE A 531 43.48 31.63 -8.21
CA PHE A 531 42.77 31.95 -6.96
C PHE A 531 41.85 33.18 -7.11
N GLU A 532 42.20 34.13 -7.98
CA GLU A 532 41.51 35.42 -8.09
C GLU A 532 40.29 35.41 -9.03
N ARG A 533 40.17 34.39 -9.91
CA ARG A 533 39.15 34.31 -10.96
C ARG A 533 38.03 33.28 -10.70
N THR A 534 37.84 32.85 -9.45
CA THR A 534 37.03 31.65 -9.15
C THR A 534 36.07 31.80 -7.98
N TYR A 535 35.91 33.02 -7.47
CA TYR A 535 35.08 33.35 -6.31
C TYR A 535 33.61 32.98 -6.49
#